data_AF-A0A523SHW1-F1
#
_entry.id   AF-A0A523SHW1-F1
#
_cell.length_a   1.000
_cell.length_b   1.000
_cell.length_c   1.000
_cell.angle_alpha   90.00
_cell.angle_beta   90.00
_cell.angle_gamma   90.00
#
_symmetry.space_group_name_H-M   'P 1'
#
loop_
_entity.id
_entity.type
_entity.pdbx_description
1 polymer ?
#
loop_
_entity_poly.entity_id
_entity_poly.type
_entity_poly.pdbx_seq_one_letter_code
_entity_poly.pdbx_strand_id
1 'polypeptide(L)'
;MLSSKDDVENFGELVAPLNVKYVILAHEADWEWYDFLYRQADLALVLENGEIALFRNAHPVARAYGVDSVVYVENLEEYLELSQTQDVMEHLYILGGGTSVGNYNPMEKLDLVEKSPARYQIEGSQRNHTIFTIPQRVSGEWEYNGQLAMKNLGFMPAFESDEEGGSVVYKRFYYAYLPSYILSLIALAFMGWYYFYRSKQEPS
;
A
#
# COMPACT_ATOMS: atom_id res chain seq x y z
N MET A 1 12.31 -12.54 -1.12
CA MET A 1 12.46 -11.59 -2.24
C MET A 1 13.93 -11.27 -2.51
N LEU A 2 14.63 -10.49 -1.68
CA LEU A 2 16.08 -10.23 -1.91
C LEU A 2 16.98 -11.48 -1.77
N SER A 3 16.51 -12.48 -1.01
CA SER A 3 17.15 -13.80 -0.89
C SER A 3 17.10 -14.65 -2.15
N SER A 4 16.20 -14.33 -3.09
CA SER A 4 15.93 -15.08 -4.33
C SER A 4 16.17 -14.19 -5.56
N LYS A 5 17.04 -13.18 -5.42
CA LYS A 5 17.25 -12.11 -6.41
C LYS A 5 17.74 -12.59 -7.78
N ASP A 6 18.40 -13.75 -7.80
CA ASP A 6 18.95 -14.33 -9.04
C ASP A 6 17.93 -15.22 -9.78
N ASP A 7 16.80 -15.54 -9.13
CA ASP A 7 15.74 -16.42 -9.65
C ASP A 7 14.46 -15.65 -10.04
N VAL A 8 14.47 -14.33 -9.90
CA VAL A 8 13.31 -13.46 -10.17
C VAL A 8 13.58 -12.60 -11.41
N GLU A 9 12.77 -12.78 -12.45
CA GLU A 9 12.85 -12.02 -13.70
C GLU A 9 11.71 -10.98 -13.85
N ASN A 10 10.76 -10.95 -12.90
CA ASN A 10 9.57 -10.10 -12.88
C ASN A 10 9.48 -9.21 -11.62
N PHE A 11 10.59 -8.57 -11.24
CA PHE A 11 10.62 -7.75 -10.03
C PHE A 11 9.63 -6.57 -10.07
N GLY A 12 9.45 -5.93 -11.23
CA GLY A 12 8.49 -4.85 -11.43
C GLY A 12 7.05 -5.28 -11.12
N GLU A 13 6.65 -6.45 -11.59
CA GLU A 13 5.38 -7.09 -11.27
C GLU A 13 5.26 -7.34 -9.76
N LEU A 14 6.27 -7.91 -9.12
CA LEU A 14 6.26 -8.23 -7.69
C LEU A 14 6.09 -7.00 -6.78
N VAL A 15 6.54 -5.83 -7.23
CA VAL A 15 6.35 -4.56 -6.51
C VAL A 15 5.13 -3.76 -6.96
N ALA A 16 4.41 -4.21 -8.00
CA ALA A 16 3.23 -3.55 -8.52
C ALA A 16 2.07 -3.44 -7.51
N PRO A 17 1.79 -4.44 -6.64
CA PRO A 17 0.74 -4.33 -5.61
C PRO A 17 0.98 -3.18 -4.62
N LEU A 18 2.25 -2.82 -4.43
CA LEU A 18 2.67 -1.68 -3.61
C LEU A 18 2.53 -0.33 -4.33
N ASN A 19 1.92 -0.33 -5.53
CA ASN A 19 1.78 0.82 -6.41
C ASN A 19 3.14 1.49 -6.72
N VAL A 20 4.22 0.69 -6.83
CA VAL A 20 5.57 1.16 -7.11
C VAL A 20 5.72 1.43 -8.60
N LYS A 21 5.63 2.72 -8.95
CA LYS A 21 5.79 3.20 -10.33
C LYS A 21 7.26 3.41 -10.72
N TYR A 22 8.12 3.68 -9.74
CA TYR A 22 9.54 3.94 -9.94
C TYR A 22 10.36 3.28 -8.85
N VAL A 23 11.51 2.73 -9.23
CA VAL A 23 12.51 2.15 -8.35
C VAL A 23 13.77 3.00 -8.48
N ILE A 24 14.33 3.43 -7.34
CA ILE A 24 15.56 4.20 -7.30
C ILE A 24 16.64 3.31 -6.69
N LEU A 25 17.75 3.16 -7.41
CA LEU A 25 18.97 2.57 -6.91
C LEU A 25 19.97 3.69 -6.68
N ALA A 26 20.36 3.91 -5.42
CA ALA A 26 21.49 4.79 -5.11
C ALA A 26 22.78 3.99 -5.24
N HIS A 27 23.76 4.52 -5.97
CA HIS A 27 25.09 3.94 -6.14
C HIS A 27 25.97 4.18 -4.91
N GLU A 28 25.46 3.77 -3.74
CA GLU A 28 26.18 3.77 -2.47
C GLU A 28 26.87 2.40 -2.25
N ALA A 29 27.46 2.18 -1.07
CA ALA A 29 28.13 0.92 -0.77
C ALA A 29 27.21 -0.29 -1.04
N ASP A 30 27.76 -1.30 -1.72
CA ASP A 30 27.10 -2.56 -2.11
C ASP A 30 25.98 -2.44 -3.18
N TRP A 31 25.92 -1.35 -3.95
CA TRP A 31 24.92 -1.21 -5.03
C TRP A 31 25.00 -2.31 -6.09
N GLU A 32 26.20 -2.86 -6.34
CA GLU A 32 26.45 -3.98 -7.26
C GLU A 32 25.59 -5.22 -6.94
N TRP A 33 25.16 -5.38 -5.68
CA TRP A 33 24.29 -6.50 -5.29
C TRP A 33 22.90 -6.42 -5.91
N TYR A 34 22.52 -5.23 -6.40
CA TYR A 34 21.25 -4.90 -7.01
C TYR A 34 21.34 -4.79 -8.54
N ASP A 35 22.45 -5.23 -9.15
CA ASP A 35 22.64 -5.25 -10.61
C ASP A 35 21.56 -6.07 -11.34
N PHE A 36 20.89 -6.99 -10.63
CA PHE A 36 19.74 -7.74 -11.16
C PHE A 36 18.61 -6.82 -11.64
N LEU A 37 18.46 -5.61 -11.08
CA LEU A 37 17.47 -4.61 -11.51
C LEU A 37 17.65 -4.20 -12.97
N TYR A 38 18.90 -4.17 -13.46
CA TYR A 38 19.20 -3.87 -14.87
C TYR A 38 18.83 -5.01 -15.82
N ARG A 39 18.60 -6.22 -15.30
CA ARG A 39 18.26 -7.42 -16.09
C ARG A 39 16.75 -7.68 -16.15
N GLN A 40 15.94 -6.94 -15.40
CA GLN A 40 14.49 -7.15 -15.32
C GLN A 40 13.79 -6.68 -16.59
N ALA A 41 12.96 -7.55 -17.18
CA ALA A 41 12.24 -7.23 -18.42
C ALA A 41 11.13 -6.19 -18.20
N ASP A 42 10.63 -6.09 -16.97
CA ASP A 42 9.53 -5.22 -16.55
C ASP A 42 10.00 -3.91 -15.87
N LEU A 43 11.30 -3.62 -15.91
CA LEU A 43 11.87 -2.34 -15.48
C LEU A 43 12.56 -1.63 -16.65
N ALA A 44 12.15 -0.40 -16.92
CA ALA A 44 12.78 0.46 -17.92
C ALA A 44 13.71 1.46 -17.24
N LEU A 45 15.02 1.44 -17.56
CA LEU A 45 15.95 2.47 -17.12
C LEU A 45 15.59 3.82 -17.74
N VAL A 46 15.27 4.82 -16.91
CA VAL A 46 14.86 6.17 -17.33
C VAL A 46 15.95 7.20 -17.13
N LEU A 47 16.75 7.04 -16.08
CA LEU A 47 17.86 7.92 -15.76
C LEU A 47 18.98 7.09 -15.13
N GLU A 48 20.20 7.35 -15.53
CA GLU A 48 21.39 6.86 -14.85
C GLU A 48 22.44 7.96 -14.84
N ASN A 49 23.03 8.19 -13.68
CA ASN A 49 24.22 9.02 -13.51
C ASN A 49 25.16 8.32 -12.52
N GLY A 50 26.29 8.94 -12.17
CA GLY A 50 27.26 8.33 -11.25
C GLY A 50 26.82 8.23 -9.78
N GLU A 51 25.60 8.66 -9.44
CA GLU A 51 25.07 8.66 -8.08
C GLU A 51 23.80 7.78 -7.95
N ILE A 52 22.96 7.75 -8.98
CA ILE A 52 21.67 7.04 -8.96
C ILE A 52 21.32 6.43 -10.32
N ALA A 53 20.59 5.32 -10.27
CA ALA A 53 19.80 4.80 -11.38
C ALA A 53 18.30 4.83 -11.02
N LEU A 54 17.48 5.29 -11.96
CA LEU A 54 16.03 5.37 -11.87
C LEU A 54 15.40 4.43 -12.89
N PHE A 55 14.65 3.47 -12.38
CA PHE A 55 13.89 2.54 -13.20
C PHE A 55 12.41 2.90 -13.11
N ARG A 56 11.72 2.93 -14.25
CA ARG A 56 10.27 3.00 -14.32
C ARG A 56 9.73 1.58 -14.41
N ASN A 57 8.77 1.26 -13.55
CA ASN A 57 8.03 0.02 -13.63
C ASN A 57 7.18 0.02 -14.91
N ALA A 58 7.40 -0.97 -15.77
CA ALA A 58 6.63 -1.19 -16.99
C ALA A 58 5.34 -1.96 -16.72
N HIS A 59 5.27 -2.69 -15.61
CA HIS A 59 4.06 -3.36 -15.17
C HIS A 59 2.95 -2.35 -14.79
N PRO A 60 1.68 -2.63 -15.13
CA PRO A 60 0.56 -1.84 -14.65
C PRO A 60 0.52 -1.74 -13.12
N VAL A 61 0.29 -0.53 -12.60
CA VAL A 61 0.15 -0.24 -11.17
C VAL A 61 -1.12 0.58 -10.91
N ALA A 62 -1.70 0.39 -9.73
CA ALA A 62 -2.89 1.12 -9.29
C ALA A 62 -2.88 1.32 -7.77
N ARG A 63 -3.45 2.43 -7.30
CA ARG A 63 -3.70 2.66 -5.86
C ARG A 63 -4.91 1.86 -5.35
N ALA A 64 -5.86 1.61 -6.24
CA ALA A 64 -7.03 0.78 -6.00
C ALA A 64 -7.31 -0.03 -7.26
N TYR A 65 -7.63 -1.31 -7.11
CA TYR A 65 -7.93 -2.18 -8.23
C TYR A 65 -8.88 -3.31 -7.83
N GLY A 66 -9.70 -3.75 -8.78
CA GLY A 66 -10.66 -4.83 -8.64
C GLY A 66 -10.13 -6.16 -9.18
N VAL A 67 -10.44 -7.26 -8.49
CA VAL A 67 -10.11 -8.64 -8.89
C VAL A 67 -11.26 -9.61 -8.59
N ASP A 68 -11.40 -10.67 -9.39
CA ASP A 68 -12.49 -11.64 -9.23
C ASP A 68 -12.13 -12.88 -8.42
N SER A 69 -10.84 -13.15 -8.31
CA SER A 69 -10.34 -14.41 -7.76
C SER A 69 -9.53 -14.21 -6.48
N VAL A 70 -9.62 -15.23 -5.63
CA VAL A 70 -8.90 -15.34 -4.37
C VAL A 70 -7.98 -16.54 -4.47
N VAL A 71 -6.71 -16.34 -4.19
CA VAL A 71 -5.67 -17.37 -4.17
C VAL A 71 -5.13 -17.49 -2.75
N TYR A 72 -5.21 -18.68 -2.18
CA TYR A 72 -4.59 -18.97 -0.89
C TYR A 72 -3.18 -19.46 -1.11
N VAL A 73 -2.24 -18.92 -0.32
CA VAL A 73 -0.84 -19.34 -0.32
C VAL A 73 -0.39 -19.53 1.12
N GLU A 74 0.37 -20.58 1.40
CA GLU A 74 0.86 -20.88 2.74
C GLU A 74 1.88 -19.84 3.22
N ASN A 75 2.71 -19.34 2.30
CA ASN A 75 3.82 -18.44 2.59
C ASN A 75 4.25 -17.62 1.37
N LEU A 76 5.25 -16.76 1.58
CA LEU A 76 5.77 -15.89 0.53
C LEU A 76 6.56 -16.65 -0.56
N GLU A 77 7.13 -17.80 -0.25
CA GLU A 77 7.89 -18.62 -1.21
C GLU A 77 6.95 -19.20 -2.27
N GLU A 78 5.82 -19.77 -1.86
CA GLU A 78 4.76 -20.23 -2.78
C GLU A 78 4.20 -19.07 -3.63
N TYR A 79 4.01 -17.89 -3.03
CA TYR A 79 3.63 -16.69 -3.79
C TYR A 79 4.65 -16.33 -4.88
N LEU A 80 5.95 -16.42 -4.57
CA LEU A 80 7.01 -16.14 -5.55
C LEU A 80 7.03 -17.17 -6.66
N GLU A 81 6.80 -18.45 -6.37
CA GLU A 81 6.67 -19.49 -7.40
C GLU A 81 5.48 -19.22 -8.33
N LEU A 82 4.32 -18.87 -7.76
CA LEU A 82 3.13 -18.53 -8.55
C LEU A 82 3.35 -17.32 -9.45
N SER A 83 4.06 -16.30 -8.96
CA SER A 83 4.37 -15.09 -9.75
C SER A 83 5.15 -15.38 -11.04
N GLN A 84 5.84 -16.52 -11.15
CA GLN A 84 6.53 -16.89 -12.39
C GLN A 84 5.58 -17.39 -13.49
N THR A 85 4.32 -17.68 -13.15
CA THR A 85 3.36 -18.32 -14.06
C THR A 85 2.06 -17.53 -14.25
N GLN A 86 1.76 -16.58 -13.36
CA GLN A 86 0.54 -15.77 -13.37
C GLN A 86 0.81 -14.37 -12.84
N ASP A 87 0.04 -13.39 -13.32
CA ASP A 87 0.16 -11.98 -12.90
C ASP A 87 -0.34 -11.80 -11.46
N VAL A 88 0.52 -11.31 -10.58
CA VAL A 88 0.22 -11.10 -9.15
C VAL A 88 -0.84 -10.01 -8.87
N MET A 89 -1.15 -9.16 -9.84
CA MET A 89 -2.19 -8.13 -9.72
C MET A 89 -3.58 -8.66 -10.08
N GLU A 90 -3.71 -9.83 -10.70
CA GLU A 90 -5.01 -10.41 -11.12
C GLU A 90 -5.76 -11.13 -9.98
N HIS A 91 -5.12 -11.26 -8.82
CA HIS A 91 -5.58 -12.09 -7.71
C HIS A 91 -5.56 -11.36 -6.37
N LEU A 92 -6.50 -11.72 -5.50
CA LEU A 92 -6.41 -11.47 -4.07
C LEU A 92 -5.65 -12.63 -3.40
N TYR A 93 -4.45 -12.37 -2.89
CA TYR A 93 -3.66 -13.38 -2.18
C TYR A 93 -3.91 -13.35 -0.68
N ILE A 94 -4.36 -14.47 -0.12
CA ILE A 94 -4.58 -14.62 1.32
C ILE A 94 -3.55 -15.60 1.87
N LEU A 95 -2.77 -15.15 2.86
CA LEU A 95 -1.81 -16.00 3.56
C LEU A 95 -2.54 -16.98 4.49
N GLY A 96 -2.27 -18.27 4.33
CA GLY A 96 -2.83 -19.36 5.13
C GLY A 96 -3.66 -20.35 4.30
N GLY A 97 -4.28 -21.31 4.98
CA GLY A 97 -5.08 -22.35 4.34
C GLY A 97 -6.46 -21.86 3.90
N GLY A 98 -6.87 -22.25 2.70
CA GLY A 98 -8.20 -22.01 2.14
C GLY A 98 -8.37 -22.66 0.78
N THR A 99 -9.46 -22.35 0.09
CA THR A 99 -9.72 -22.84 -1.26
C THR A 99 -9.64 -21.67 -2.22
N SER A 100 -8.73 -21.74 -3.19
CA SER A 100 -8.64 -20.74 -4.25
C SER A 100 -9.87 -20.82 -5.14
N VAL A 101 -10.54 -19.68 -5.35
CA VAL A 101 -11.82 -19.59 -6.06
C VAL A 101 -11.83 -18.34 -6.93
N GLY A 102 -12.43 -18.44 -8.11
CA GLY A 102 -12.72 -17.31 -8.98
C GLY A 102 -12.19 -17.51 -10.38
N ASN A 103 -12.47 -16.52 -11.24
CA ASN A 103 -12.00 -16.52 -12.63
C ASN A 103 -10.73 -15.68 -12.74
N TYR A 104 -9.84 -16.12 -13.61
CA TYR A 104 -8.64 -15.40 -14.01
C TYR A 104 -9.05 -14.29 -14.98
N ASN A 105 -9.15 -13.08 -14.46
CA ASN A 105 -9.51 -11.91 -15.23
C ASN A 105 -8.49 -10.79 -14.96
N PRO A 106 -8.13 -10.00 -15.98
CA PRO A 106 -7.25 -8.85 -15.80
C PRO A 106 -7.78 -7.90 -14.73
N MET A 107 -6.87 -7.33 -13.95
CA MET A 107 -7.26 -6.37 -12.91
C MET A 107 -8.07 -5.20 -13.49
N GLU A 108 -9.11 -4.78 -12.78
CA GLU A 108 -9.83 -3.56 -13.08
C GLU A 108 -9.17 -2.41 -12.33
N LYS A 109 -8.58 -1.45 -13.04
CA LYS A 109 -8.04 -0.26 -12.37
C LYS A 109 -9.19 0.64 -11.91
N LEU A 110 -9.21 0.97 -10.63
CA LEU A 110 -10.24 1.82 -10.04
C LEU A 110 -9.69 3.22 -9.77
N ASP A 111 -10.48 4.24 -10.12
CA ASP A 111 -10.15 5.61 -9.78
C ASP A 111 -10.45 5.89 -8.30
N LEU A 112 -9.58 6.71 -7.71
CA LEU A 112 -9.57 6.97 -6.28
C LEU A 112 -9.37 8.46 -6.02
N VAL A 113 -10.33 9.04 -5.30
CA VAL A 113 -10.33 10.45 -4.90
C VAL A 113 -9.99 10.55 -3.42
N GLU A 114 -8.83 11.11 -3.11
CA GLU A 114 -8.43 11.40 -1.74
C GLU A 114 -9.25 12.58 -1.19
N LYS A 115 -10.05 12.33 -0.16
CA LYS A 115 -10.79 13.38 0.56
C LYS A 115 -9.98 13.90 1.75
N SER A 116 -9.24 13.01 2.41
CA SER A 116 -8.26 13.34 3.44
C SER A 116 -7.25 12.18 3.58
N PRO A 117 -6.15 12.37 4.32
CA PRO A 117 -5.17 11.29 4.53
C PRO A 117 -5.75 10.01 5.17
N ALA A 118 -6.92 10.12 5.84
CA ALA A 118 -7.62 9.02 6.49
C ALA A 118 -8.95 8.64 5.80
N ARG A 119 -9.28 9.23 4.65
CA ARG A 119 -10.53 8.97 3.91
C ARG A 119 -10.35 9.09 2.41
N TYR A 120 -10.70 8.03 1.70
CA TYR A 120 -10.66 7.92 0.25
C TYR A 120 -12.03 7.54 -0.28
N GLN A 121 -12.38 8.04 -1.45
CA GLN A 121 -13.53 7.59 -2.22
C GLN A 121 -13.02 6.75 -3.38
N ILE A 122 -13.54 5.53 -3.51
CA ILE A 122 -13.26 4.62 -4.62
C ILE A 122 -14.49 4.56 -5.51
N GLU A 123 -14.27 4.54 -6.83
CA GLU A 123 -15.33 4.27 -7.80
C GLU A 123 -15.88 2.84 -7.67
N GLY A 124 -17.06 2.62 -8.23
CA GLY A 124 -17.66 1.29 -8.29
C GLY A 124 -16.83 0.31 -9.10
N SER A 125 -16.85 -0.95 -8.68
CA SER A 125 -16.11 -2.04 -9.31
C SER A 125 -17.08 -3.14 -9.71
N GLN A 126 -16.90 -3.71 -10.90
CA GLN A 126 -17.67 -4.87 -11.37
C GLN A 126 -17.01 -6.19 -10.94
N ARG A 127 -15.84 -6.11 -10.30
CA ARG A 127 -15.09 -7.26 -9.80
C ARG A 127 -15.55 -7.66 -8.41
N ASN A 128 -15.37 -8.91 -8.02
CA ASN A 128 -15.79 -9.38 -6.68
C ASN A 128 -15.08 -8.68 -5.51
N HIS A 129 -13.79 -8.36 -5.67
CA HIS A 129 -12.97 -7.81 -4.59
C HIS A 129 -12.26 -6.53 -5.03
N THR A 130 -12.12 -5.59 -4.11
CA THR A 130 -11.37 -4.35 -4.30
C THR A 130 -10.17 -4.34 -3.37
N ILE A 131 -8.97 -4.19 -3.92
CA ILE A 131 -7.72 -4.10 -3.18
C ILE A 131 -7.26 -2.64 -3.18
N PHE A 132 -6.83 -2.16 -2.01
CA PHE A 132 -6.35 -0.80 -1.82
C PHE A 132 -4.90 -0.81 -1.33
N THR A 133 -4.03 -0.11 -2.04
CA THR A 133 -2.64 0.08 -1.63
C THR A 133 -2.56 1.18 -0.57
N ILE A 134 -2.14 0.82 0.64
CA ILE A 134 -2.06 1.77 1.75
C ILE A 134 -1.01 2.86 1.48
N PRO A 135 -1.30 4.13 1.77
CA PRO A 135 -0.26 5.15 1.90
C PRO A 135 0.84 4.71 2.88
N GLN A 136 2.10 4.97 2.54
CA GLN A 136 3.23 4.61 3.41
C GLN A 136 3.03 5.18 4.84
N ARG A 137 3.39 4.38 5.87
CA ARG A 137 3.33 4.69 7.33
C ARG A 137 2.00 4.45 8.04
N VAL A 138 0.99 3.86 7.39
CA VAL A 138 -0.25 3.49 8.06
C VAL A 138 -0.42 1.97 8.01
N SER A 139 -0.54 1.33 9.16
CA SER A 139 -1.01 -0.05 9.27
C SER A 139 -2.22 -0.07 10.21
N GLY A 140 -3.20 -0.93 9.91
CA GLY A 140 -4.33 -1.14 10.81
C GLY A 140 -5.69 -1.26 10.12
N GLU A 141 -6.71 -0.88 10.88
CA GLU A 141 -8.14 -1.10 10.62
C GLU A 141 -8.68 -0.11 9.59
N TRP A 142 -8.41 -0.40 8.32
CA TRP A 142 -9.13 0.22 7.21
C TRP A 142 -10.50 -0.45 7.06
N GLU A 143 -11.51 0.37 6.81
CA GLU A 143 -12.87 -0.07 6.54
C GLU A 143 -13.33 0.44 5.18
N TYR A 144 -14.09 -0.37 4.46
CA TYR A 144 -14.80 0.01 3.23
C TYR A 144 -16.29 -0.11 3.48
N ASN A 145 -17.02 0.99 3.33
CA ASN A 145 -18.46 1.05 3.61
C ASN A 145 -18.85 0.48 5.00
N GLY A 146 -17.94 0.57 5.99
CA GLY A 146 -18.13 0.08 7.36
C GLY A 146 -17.74 -1.38 7.60
N GLN A 147 -17.32 -2.12 6.56
CA GLN A 147 -16.79 -3.47 6.67
C GLN A 147 -15.27 -3.44 6.83
N LEU A 148 -14.74 -4.29 7.72
CA LEU A 148 -13.30 -4.41 7.97
C LEU A 148 -12.59 -5.07 6.79
N ALA A 149 -11.39 -4.58 6.50
CA ALA A 149 -10.56 -5.13 5.43
C ALA A 149 -10.07 -6.56 5.74
N MET A 150 -10.13 -7.42 4.73
CA MET A 150 -9.22 -8.56 4.60
C MET A 150 -7.82 -8.06 4.24
N LYS A 151 -6.82 -8.96 4.29
CA LYS A 151 -5.42 -8.58 4.05
C LYS A 151 -4.84 -9.33 2.85
N ASN A 152 -4.74 -8.64 1.71
CA ASN A 152 -3.94 -9.09 0.57
C ASN A 152 -2.45 -9.13 0.97
N LEU A 153 -1.81 -10.28 0.76
CA LEU A 153 -0.43 -10.59 1.18
C LEU A 153 -0.15 -10.31 2.67
N GLY A 154 -1.19 -10.31 3.51
CA GLY A 154 -1.07 -10.08 4.95
C GLY A 154 -0.91 -8.61 5.37
N PHE A 155 -0.96 -7.64 4.45
CA PHE A 155 -0.82 -6.22 4.82
C PHE A 155 -1.68 -5.24 4.02
N MET A 156 -2.00 -5.47 2.74
CA MET A 156 -2.84 -4.54 1.97
C MET A 156 -4.32 -4.79 2.26
N PRO A 157 -5.12 -3.77 2.56
CA PRO A 157 -6.55 -3.94 2.76
C PRO A 157 -7.23 -4.37 1.45
N ALA A 158 -8.03 -5.42 1.56
CA ALA A 158 -8.91 -5.91 0.51
C ALA A 158 -10.34 -5.99 1.04
N PHE A 159 -11.30 -5.73 0.18
CA PHE A 159 -12.71 -5.64 0.53
C PHE A 159 -13.55 -6.39 -0.50
N GLU A 160 -14.76 -6.80 -0.11
CA GLU A 160 -15.80 -7.10 -1.10
C GLU A 160 -16.13 -5.80 -1.85
N SER A 161 -16.21 -5.88 -3.17
CA SER A 161 -16.50 -4.70 -4.00
C SER A 161 -17.96 -4.29 -3.89
N ASP A 162 -18.20 -3.02 -4.22
CA ASP A 162 -19.54 -2.46 -4.38
C ASP A 162 -19.62 -1.85 -5.79
N GLU A 163 -20.68 -2.15 -6.53
CA GLU A 163 -20.89 -1.63 -7.89
C GLU A 163 -21.11 -0.11 -7.90
N GLU A 164 -21.59 0.47 -6.80
CA GLU A 164 -21.75 1.93 -6.66
C GLU A 164 -20.49 2.62 -6.13
N GLY A 165 -19.51 1.84 -5.69
CA GLY A 165 -18.29 2.32 -5.06
C GLY A 165 -18.49 2.63 -3.58
N GLY A 166 -17.54 3.36 -2.99
CA GLY A 166 -17.57 3.50 -1.54
C GLY A 166 -16.47 4.33 -0.91
N SER A 167 -16.60 4.52 0.39
CA SER A 167 -15.61 5.25 1.18
C SER A 167 -14.71 4.26 1.92
N VAL A 168 -13.41 4.36 1.66
CA VAL A 168 -12.36 3.73 2.47
C VAL A 168 -11.94 4.69 3.59
N VAL A 169 -12.00 4.23 4.84
CA VAL A 169 -11.75 5.06 6.02
C VAL A 169 -10.75 4.38 6.95
N TYR A 170 -9.77 5.15 7.43
CA TYR A 170 -8.86 4.69 8.48
C TYR A 170 -9.46 4.97 9.86
N LYS A 171 -10.05 3.95 10.47
CA LYS A 171 -10.83 4.08 11.72
C LYS A 171 -10.00 4.65 12.87
N ARG A 172 -8.77 4.16 13.04
CA ARG A 172 -7.89 4.53 14.17
C ARG A 172 -7.59 6.03 14.22
N PHE A 173 -7.59 6.73 13.09
CA PHE A 173 -7.42 8.18 13.07
C PHE A 173 -8.53 8.89 13.87
N TYR A 174 -9.79 8.53 13.65
CA TYR A 174 -10.93 9.20 14.29
C TYR A 174 -11.13 8.79 15.74
N TYR A 175 -10.86 7.54 16.09
CA TYR A 175 -11.09 7.02 17.44
C TYR A 175 -9.89 7.16 18.40
N ALA A 176 -8.65 7.19 17.88
CA ALA A 176 -7.46 7.26 18.73
C ALA A 176 -6.67 8.55 18.51
N TYR A 177 -6.33 8.90 17.26
CA TYR A 177 -5.41 10.00 17.00
C TYR A 177 -6.07 11.37 17.16
N LEU A 178 -7.27 11.57 16.61
CA LEU A 178 -7.98 12.84 16.68
C LEU A 178 -8.28 13.27 18.13
N PRO A 179 -8.80 12.40 19.03
CA PRO A 179 -8.96 12.76 20.43
C PRO A 179 -7.63 13.06 21.13
N SER A 180 -6.57 12.31 20.81
CA SER A 180 -5.23 12.55 21.38
C SER A 180 -4.68 13.92 20.98
N TYR A 181 -4.83 14.30 19.71
CA TYR A 181 -4.42 15.63 19.24
C TYR A 181 -5.21 16.76 19.92
N ILE A 182 -6.52 16.58 20.10
CA ILE A 182 -7.36 17.55 20.83
C ILE A 182 -6.86 17.69 22.27
N LEU A 183 -6.61 16.58 22.97
CA LEU A 183 -6.09 16.60 24.34
C LEU A 183 -4.72 17.29 24.43
N SER A 184 -3.80 17.00 23.50
CA SER A 184 -2.49 17.65 23.46
C SER A 184 -2.61 19.16 23.22
N LEU A 185 -3.54 19.59 22.35
CA LEU A 185 -3.77 21.01 22.08
C LEU A 185 -4.35 21.74 23.30
N ILE A 186 -5.29 21.11 24.02
CA ILE A 186 -5.84 21.64 25.28
C ILE A 186 -4.73 21.76 26.33
N ALA A 187 -3.89 20.74 26.48
CA ALA A 187 -2.77 20.76 27.42
C ALA A 187 -1.76 21.89 27.09
N LEU A 188 -1.44 22.09 25.80
CA LEU A 188 -0.57 23.17 25.35
C LEU A 188 -1.18 24.55 25.64
N ALA A 189 -2.47 24.73 25.34
CA ALA A 189 -3.17 25.98 25.62
C ALA A 189 -3.23 26.28 27.12
N PHE A 190 -3.46 25.25 27.95
CA PHE A 190 -3.43 25.38 29.40
C PHE A 190 -2.05 25.77 29.93
N MET A 191 -0.98 25.13 29.44
CA MET A 191 0.40 25.51 29.80
C MET A 191 0.73 26.94 29.39
N GLY A 192 0.35 27.35 28.17
CA GLY A 192 0.53 28.72 27.69
C GLY A 192 -0.23 29.73 28.55
N TRP A 193 -1.50 29.46 28.84
CA TRP A 193 -2.32 30.29 29.71
C TRP A 193 -1.72 30.39 31.13
N TYR A 194 -1.30 29.28 31.72
CA TYR A 194 -0.65 29.25 33.02
C TYR A 194 0.65 30.07 33.04
N TYR A 195 1.47 29.96 32.00
CA TYR A 195 2.70 30.74 31.86
C TYR A 195 2.41 32.25 31.80
N PHE A 196 1.48 32.69 30.95
CA PHE A 196 1.09 34.10 30.84
C PHE A 196 0.39 34.64 32.09
N TYR A 197 -0.39 33.81 32.78
CA TYR A 197 -1.03 34.18 34.04
C TYR A 197 0.03 34.40 35.14
N ARG A 198 1.00 33.48 35.26
CA ARG A 198 2.10 33.60 36.22
C ARG A 198 3.00 34.79 35.92
N SER A 199 3.36 35.04 34.65
CA SER A 199 4.19 36.18 34.27
C SER A 199 3.50 37.53 34.55
N LYS A 200 2.16 37.58 34.58
CA LYS A 200 1.40 38.78 34.97
C LYS A 200 1.31 38.97 36.48
N GLN A 201 1.53 37.92 37.27
CA GLN A 201 1.53 37.99 38.75
C GLN A 201 2.91 38.32 39.35
N GLU A 202 3.97 38.37 38.53
CA GLU A 202 5.29 38.90 38.93
C GLU A 202 5.55 40.34 38.42
N PRO A 203 4.77 41.38 38.83
CA PRO A 203 5.32 42.71 38.95
C PRO A 203 5.80 42.94 40.39
N SER A 204 7.05 43.41 40.51
CA SER A 204 7.83 43.77 41.72
C SER A 204 8.38 42.65 42.58
#